data_AF-E1YFY2-F1
#
_entry.id   AF-E1YFY2-F1
#
_cell.length_a   1.000
_cell.length_b   1.000
_cell.length_c   1.000
_cell.angle_alpha   90.00
_cell.angle_beta   90.00
_cell.angle_gamma   90.00
#
_symmetry.space_group_name_H-M   'P 1'
#
loop_
_entity.id
_entity.type
_entity.pdbx_description
1 polymer ?
#
loop_
_entity_poly.entity_id
_entity_poly.type
_entity_poly.pdbx_seq_one_letter_code
_entity_poly.pdbx_strand_id
1 'polypeptide(L)'
;MRKHIMIKKSGLFTVLSALSFVFIFACGKLGNVDQGRVIEFDKEKGTVTLIRDFNADPKNPDYTHLPPFTYEMPKNPNEIGALPKAGKRMKLDTEKNQIVIFDTATQNFKAIDYKVIDQKNNIAKKDPLVYDEAAEESKPFPVIDKENKTITIYSGRQKILITFSLPEEYFALPDDTWDSGDEVRIYYKVEGKARRFMNISKTDIFKK
;
A
#
# COMPACT_ATOMS: atom_id res chain seq x y z
N MET A 1 -38.44 -72.30 31.99
CA MET A 1 -38.54 -70.95 32.61
C MET A 1 -37.37 -70.10 32.14
N ARG A 2 -37.65 -68.91 31.56
CA ARG A 2 -36.97 -67.59 31.68
C ARG A 2 -35.41 -67.59 31.83
N LYS A 3 -34.59 -66.84 31.09
CA LYS A 3 -34.74 -65.62 30.25
C LYS A 3 -33.50 -65.53 29.33
N HIS A 4 -33.69 -65.27 28.04
CA HIS A 4 -32.63 -64.70 27.19
C HIS A 4 -32.47 -63.21 27.53
N ILE A 5 -31.24 -62.78 27.84
CA ILE A 5 -30.86 -61.37 27.85
C ILE A 5 -30.27 -61.06 26.49
N MET A 6 -31.06 -60.46 25.60
CA MET A 6 -30.55 -59.82 24.40
C MET A 6 -29.91 -58.48 24.78
N ILE A 7 -28.59 -58.40 24.68
CA ILE A 7 -27.87 -57.13 24.73
C ILE A 7 -28.13 -56.41 23.41
N LYS A 8 -28.86 -55.29 23.50
CA LYS A 8 -29.30 -54.43 22.38
C LYS A 8 -28.08 -53.72 21.77
N LYS A 9 -27.44 -54.32 20.75
CA LYS A 9 -26.35 -53.71 19.95
C LYS A 9 -26.86 -52.63 18.99
N SER A 10 -27.59 -51.64 19.49
CA SER A 10 -28.21 -50.58 18.66
C SER A 10 -27.94 -49.16 19.17
N GLY A 11 -26.91 -48.98 20.00
CA GLY A 11 -26.61 -47.68 20.62
C GLY A 11 -25.30 -47.02 20.19
N LEU A 12 -24.40 -47.73 19.50
CA LEU A 12 -23.03 -47.24 19.28
C LEU A 12 -22.77 -46.73 17.85
N PHE A 13 -23.61 -47.08 16.89
CA PHE A 13 -23.41 -46.66 15.48
C PHE A 13 -24.00 -45.28 15.16
N THR A 14 -24.92 -44.76 15.97
CA THR A 14 -25.57 -43.46 15.70
C THR A 14 -24.74 -42.26 16.16
N VAL A 15 -23.79 -42.45 17.10
CA VAL A 15 -22.93 -41.37 17.59
C VAL A 15 -21.74 -41.11 16.64
N LEU A 16 -21.31 -42.11 15.88
CA LEU A 16 -20.15 -41.99 14.97
C LEU A 16 -20.49 -41.28 13.65
N SER A 17 -21.74 -41.37 13.17
CA SER A 17 -22.17 -40.67 11.94
C SER A 17 -22.54 -39.20 12.15
N ALA A 18 -22.77 -38.76 13.39
CA ALA A 18 -23.04 -37.35 13.69
C ALA A 18 -21.76 -36.50 13.79
N LEU A 19 -20.60 -37.13 14.00
CA LEU A 19 -19.33 -36.41 14.18
C LEU A 19 -18.67 -36.02 12.84
N SER A 20 -19.03 -36.68 11.73
CA SER A 20 -18.44 -36.42 10.40
C SER A 20 -18.96 -35.15 9.72
N PHE A 21 -20.12 -34.62 10.12
CA PHE A 21 -20.68 -33.38 9.52
C PHE A 21 -20.13 -32.09 10.14
N VAL A 22 -19.47 -32.16 11.30
CA VAL A 22 -18.90 -30.96 11.97
C VAL A 22 -17.59 -30.49 11.31
N PHE A 23 -16.90 -31.36 10.56
CA PHE A 23 -15.63 -31.02 9.93
C PHE A 23 -15.74 -30.26 8.60
N ILE A 24 -16.91 -30.18 7.98
CA ILE A 24 -17.08 -29.52 6.67
C ILE A 24 -17.17 -27.99 6.80
N PHE A 25 -17.52 -27.46 7.97
CA PHE A 25 -17.62 -26.00 8.19
C PHE A 25 -16.38 -25.37 8.85
N ALA A 26 -15.34 -26.14 9.15
CA ALA A 26 -14.10 -25.64 9.76
C ALA A 26 -13.04 -25.15 8.74
N CYS A 27 -13.35 -25.16 7.45
CA CYS A 27 -12.55 -24.44 6.45
C CYS A 27 -12.94 -22.96 6.51
N GLY A 28 -12.44 -22.26 7.53
CA GLY A 28 -12.68 -20.83 7.69
C GLY A 28 -12.32 -20.10 6.40
N LYS A 29 -13.25 -19.29 5.86
CA LYS A 29 -13.03 -18.49 4.65
C LYS A 29 -11.64 -17.84 4.71
N LEU A 30 -10.79 -18.18 3.73
CA LEU A 30 -9.53 -17.49 3.50
C LEU A 30 -9.85 -16.00 3.36
N GLY A 31 -9.07 -15.15 4.03
CA GLY A 31 -9.27 -13.71 3.95
C GLY A 31 -8.73 -13.15 2.64
N ASN A 32 -9.09 -11.91 2.36
CA ASN A 32 -8.66 -11.20 1.17
C ASN A 32 -7.37 -10.42 1.45
N VAL A 33 -6.65 -10.10 0.38
CA VAL A 33 -5.44 -9.29 0.42
C VAL A 33 -5.59 -8.14 -0.56
N ASP A 34 -5.44 -6.93 -0.04
CA ASP A 34 -5.29 -5.72 -0.84
C ASP A 34 -3.84 -5.26 -0.81
N GLN A 35 -3.36 -4.73 -1.92
CA GLN A 35 -2.07 -4.06 -2.03
C GLN A 35 -2.30 -2.71 -2.71
N GLY A 36 -1.53 -1.69 -2.33
CA GLY A 36 -1.60 -0.41 -3.02
C GLY A 36 -0.80 0.71 -2.36
N ARG A 37 -0.95 1.89 -2.96
CA ARG A 37 -0.23 3.11 -2.60
C ARG A 37 -1.02 3.92 -1.58
N VAL A 38 -0.40 4.26 -0.45
CA VAL A 38 -1.04 5.06 0.59
C VAL A 38 -1.12 6.52 0.19
N ILE A 39 -2.33 7.07 0.16
CA ILE A 39 -2.59 8.48 -0.12
C ILE A 39 -2.92 9.29 1.14
N GLU A 40 -3.30 8.62 2.23
CA GLU A 40 -3.58 9.25 3.52
C GLU A 40 -3.34 8.26 4.66
N PHE A 41 -2.79 8.75 5.77
CA PHE A 41 -2.62 7.96 6.99
C PHE A 41 -2.90 8.85 8.21
N ASP A 42 -3.97 8.52 8.94
CA ASP A 42 -4.34 9.18 10.19
C ASP A 42 -3.94 8.26 11.35
N LYS A 43 -2.83 8.60 12.01
CA LYS A 43 -2.30 7.82 13.13
C LYS A 43 -3.20 7.87 14.36
N GLU A 44 -3.92 8.97 14.57
CA GLU A 44 -4.77 9.17 15.75
C GLU A 44 -6.06 8.37 15.63
N LYS A 45 -6.70 8.41 14.46
CA LYS A 45 -7.88 7.59 14.16
C LYS A 45 -7.52 6.14 13.86
N GLY A 46 -6.26 5.88 13.52
CA GLY A 46 -5.78 4.57 13.11
C GLY A 46 -6.42 4.14 11.79
N THR A 47 -6.43 5.01 10.79
CA THR A 47 -6.98 4.74 9.47
C THR A 47 -5.95 4.97 8.38
N VAL A 48 -5.97 4.13 7.36
CA VAL A 48 -5.12 4.24 6.17
C VAL A 48 -5.99 4.22 4.92
N THR A 49 -5.76 5.18 4.02
CA THR A 49 -6.44 5.24 2.72
C THR A 49 -5.44 4.99 1.61
N LEU A 50 -5.79 4.12 0.68
CA LEU A 50 -4.91 3.69 -0.42
C LEU A 50 -5.63 3.66 -1.76
N ILE A 51 -4.88 3.90 -2.84
CA ILE A 51 -5.26 3.52 -4.20
C ILE A 51 -4.75 2.11 -4.44
N ARG A 52 -5.67 1.18 -4.74
CA ARG A 52 -5.34 -0.24 -4.91
C ARG A 52 -4.48 -0.42 -6.16
N ASP A 53 -3.46 -1.26 -6.04
CA ASP A 53 -2.68 -1.78 -7.16
C ASP A 53 -3.40 -2.99 -7.76
N PHE A 54 -4.03 -2.82 -8.92
CA PHE A 54 -4.80 -3.88 -9.57
C PHE A 54 -3.93 -4.97 -10.21
N ASN A 55 -2.67 -4.67 -10.51
CA ASN A 55 -1.72 -5.68 -11.00
C ASN A 55 -1.14 -6.51 -9.85
N ALA A 56 -1.22 -6.00 -8.61
CA ALA A 56 -0.52 -6.53 -7.43
C ALA A 56 0.99 -6.78 -7.68
N ASP A 57 1.60 -6.04 -8.61
CA ASP A 57 3.02 -6.12 -8.98
C ASP A 57 3.75 -4.85 -8.52
N PRO A 58 4.58 -4.91 -7.45
CA PRO A 58 5.34 -3.76 -6.98
C PRO A 58 6.30 -3.16 -8.02
N LYS A 59 6.64 -3.87 -9.10
CA LYS A 59 7.47 -3.35 -10.19
C LYS A 59 6.64 -2.60 -11.23
N ASN A 60 5.42 -3.06 -11.51
CA ASN A 60 4.54 -2.48 -12.53
C ASN A 60 3.11 -2.32 -12.01
N PRO A 61 2.90 -1.44 -11.02
CA PRO A 61 1.59 -1.32 -10.39
C PRO A 61 0.61 -0.56 -11.27
N ASP A 62 -0.67 -0.82 -11.07
CA ASP A 62 -1.78 -0.11 -11.69
C ASP A 62 -2.59 0.67 -10.64
N TYR A 63 -2.40 2.00 -10.61
CA TYR A 63 -3.10 2.93 -9.73
C TYR A 63 -4.20 3.74 -10.44
N THR A 64 -4.79 3.21 -11.51
CA THR A 64 -5.76 3.97 -12.34
C THR A 64 -7.20 3.86 -11.87
N HIS A 65 -7.46 3.18 -10.77
CA HIS A 65 -8.81 2.83 -10.32
C HIS A 65 -9.23 3.63 -9.09
N LEU A 66 -10.49 4.06 -9.12
CA LEU A 66 -11.19 4.78 -8.05
C LEU A 66 -12.45 4.00 -7.65
N PRO A 67 -12.99 4.24 -6.44
CA PRO A 67 -12.53 5.17 -5.40
C PRO A 67 -11.31 4.64 -4.61
N PRO A 68 -10.66 5.48 -3.78
CA PRO A 68 -9.71 5.01 -2.78
C PRO A 68 -10.39 4.07 -1.76
N PHE A 69 -9.60 3.18 -1.17
CA PHE A 69 -10.05 2.27 -0.12
C PHE A 69 -9.48 2.69 1.23
N THR A 70 -10.35 2.85 2.22
CA THR A 70 -9.97 3.18 3.59
C THR A 70 -10.10 1.96 4.49
N TYR A 71 -9.08 1.71 5.31
CA TYR A 71 -9.03 0.63 6.28
C TYR A 71 -8.76 1.16 7.69
N GLU A 72 -9.50 0.64 8.67
CA GLU A 72 -9.11 0.69 10.08
C GLU A 72 -7.88 -0.19 10.31
N MET A 73 -6.88 0.34 10.98
CA MET A 73 -5.66 -0.36 11.37
C MET A 73 -5.96 -1.48 12.39
N PRO A 74 -5.20 -2.59 12.37
CA PRO A 74 -5.32 -3.63 13.39
C PRO A 74 -5.15 -3.05 14.79
N LYS A 75 -5.84 -3.62 15.78
CA LYS A 75 -5.68 -3.20 17.19
C LYS A 75 -4.46 -3.86 17.86
N ASN A 76 -4.04 -5.02 17.36
CA ASN A 76 -2.87 -5.74 17.87
C ASN A 76 -1.60 -5.19 17.20
N PRO A 77 -0.64 -4.60 17.94
CA PRO A 77 0.61 -4.09 17.37
C PRO A 77 1.43 -5.16 16.64
N ASN A 78 1.33 -6.43 17.03
CA ASN A 78 2.05 -7.53 16.37
C ASN A 78 1.53 -7.82 14.95
N GLU A 79 0.37 -7.26 14.58
CA GLU A 79 -0.20 -7.38 13.24
C GLU A 79 0.03 -6.11 12.40
N ILE A 80 0.86 -5.18 12.89
CA ILE A 80 1.21 -3.91 12.25
C ILE A 80 2.71 -3.90 11.97
N GLY A 81 3.08 -3.88 10.69
CA GLY A 81 4.45 -3.61 10.26
C GLY A 81 4.84 -2.12 10.41
N ALA A 82 5.91 -1.69 9.73
CA ALA A 82 6.31 -0.29 9.75
C ALA A 82 5.15 0.63 9.30
N LEU A 83 4.94 1.76 9.98
CA LEU A 83 3.88 2.70 9.59
C LEU A 83 4.14 3.29 8.20
N PRO A 84 3.08 3.55 7.41
CA PRO A 84 3.23 4.09 6.07
C PRO A 84 3.49 5.60 6.10
N LYS A 85 4.18 6.07 5.07
CA LYS A 85 4.17 7.47 4.64
C LYS A 85 3.10 7.65 3.57
N ALA A 86 2.30 8.71 3.67
CA ALA A 86 1.34 9.09 2.65
C ALA A 86 2.02 9.92 1.54
N GLY A 87 1.49 9.84 0.32
CA GLY A 87 1.89 10.71 -0.77
C GLY A 87 0.97 10.57 -1.98
N LYS A 88 0.62 11.70 -2.59
CA LYS A 88 -0.47 11.77 -3.58
C LYS A 88 0.01 11.61 -5.01
N ARG A 89 1.33 11.55 -5.26
CA ARG A 89 1.86 11.29 -6.61
C ARG A 89 1.63 9.83 -7.00
N MET A 90 0.83 9.63 -8.04
CA MET A 90 0.47 8.32 -8.58
C MET A 90 1.38 7.89 -9.72
N LYS A 91 1.79 8.84 -10.58
CA LYS A 91 2.66 8.56 -11.73
C LYS A 91 3.62 9.70 -12.01
N LEU A 92 4.84 9.37 -12.39
CA LEU A 92 5.79 10.26 -13.05
C LEU A 92 6.02 9.72 -14.47
N ASP A 93 5.58 10.47 -15.47
CA ASP A 93 5.68 10.14 -16.90
C ASP A 93 6.67 11.09 -17.58
N THR A 94 7.93 10.66 -17.65
CA THR A 94 9.02 11.47 -18.22
C THR A 94 9.01 11.52 -19.74
N GLU A 95 8.24 10.65 -20.41
CA GLU A 95 8.12 10.68 -21.87
C GLU A 95 7.13 11.77 -22.29
N LYS A 96 6.05 11.94 -21.52
CA LYS A 96 5.02 12.96 -21.77
C LYS A 96 5.25 14.26 -21.00
N ASN A 97 6.26 14.32 -20.14
CA ASN A 97 6.48 15.40 -19.17
C ASN A 97 5.24 15.70 -18.33
N GLN A 98 4.67 14.63 -17.77
CA GLN A 98 3.42 14.70 -17.02
C GLN A 98 3.55 14.00 -15.67
N ILE A 99 2.98 14.62 -14.64
CA ILE A 99 2.83 14.04 -13.31
C ILE A 99 1.34 13.81 -13.05
N VAL A 100 0.99 12.64 -12.54
CA VAL A 100 -0.39 12.33 -12.13
C VAL A 100 -0.44 12.31 -10.61
N ILE A 101 -1.35 13.09 -10.06
CA ILE A 101 -1.62 13.15 -8.62
C ILE A 101 -3.04 12.68 -8.32
N PHE A 102 -3.27 12.19 -7.11
CA PHE A 102 -4.60 12.10 -6.54
C PHE A 102 -4.98 13.45 -5.91
N ASP A 103 -6.00 14.09 -6.46
CA ASP A 103 -6.52 15.35 -5.96
C ASP A 103 -7.58 15.08 -4.88
N THR A 104 -7.26 15.39 -3.63
CA THR A 104 -8.14 15.18 -2.49
C THR A 104 -9.41 16.03 -2.54
N ALA A 105 -9.39 17.18 -3.23
CA ALA A 105 -10.55 18.06 -3.33
C ALA A 105 -11.61 17.47 -4.27
N THR A 106 -11.17 16.91 -5.41
CA THR A 106 -12.06 16.33 -6.42
C THR A 106 -12.24 14.81 -6.28
N GLN A 107 -11.46 14.17 -5.39
CA GLN A 107 -11.40 12.72 -5.22
C GLN A 107 -11.10 11.99 -6.53
N ASN A 108 -10.28 12.59 -7.39
CA ASN A 108 -9.98 12.10 -8.73
C ASN A 108 -8.50 12.24 -9.08
N PHE A 109 -8.06 11.62 -10.17
CA PHE A 109 -6.72 11.81 -10.70
C PHE A 109 -6.64 13.08 -11.52
N LYS A 110 -5.59 13.86 -11.26
CA LYS A 110 -5.25 15.05 -12.04
C LYS A 110 -3.90 14.84 -12.70
N ALA A 111 -3.91 14.89 -14.03
CA ALA A 111 -2.72 14.91 -14.84
C ALA A 111 -2.26 16.35 -15.03
N ILE A 112 -0.98 16.62 -14.76
CA ILE A 112 -0.39 17.95 -14.77
C ILE A 112 0.86 17.90 -15.63
N ASP A 113 0.89 18.72 -16.67
CA ASP A 113 2.07 18.86 -17.51
C ASP A 113 3.10 19.74 -16.80
N TYR A 114 4.37 19.34 -16.86
CA TYR A 114 5.47 20.05 -16.23
C TYR A 114 6.53 20.45 -17.25
N LYS A 115 7.33 21.46 -16.91
CA LYS A 115 8.51 21.84 -17.67
C LYS A 115 9.75 21.23 -17.03
N VAL A 116 10.46 20.38 -17.76
CA VAL A 116 11.75 19.82 -17.31
C VAL A 116 12.77 20.93 -17.16
N ILE A 117 13.49 20.94 -16.04
CA ILE A 117 14.65 21.81 -15.78
C ILE A 117 15.94 20.99 -15.85
N ASP A 118 15.97 19.85 -15.16
CA ASP A 118 17.07 18.89 -15.19
C ASP A 118 16.52 17.46 -15.04
N GLN A 119 17.15 16.49 -15.70
CA GLN A 119 16.81 15.08 -15.55
C GLN A 119 18.06 14.22 -15.65
N LYS A 120 18.26 13.39 -14.64
CA LYS A 120 19.34 12.40 -14.58
C LYS A 120 18.75 11.00 -14.49
N ASN A 121 19.13 10.17 -15.44
CA ASN A 121 18.70 8.77 -15.52
C ASN A 121 19.77 7.85 -14.93
N ASN A 122 19.38 6.59 -14.64
CA ASN A 122 20.25 5.56 -14.08
C ASN A 122 20.83 5.88 -12.69
N ILE A 123 20.14 6.72 -11.91
CA ILE A 123 20.54 7.08 -10.55
C ILE A 123 20.17 5.96 -9.57
N ALA A 124 21.19 5.27 -9.07
CA ALA A 124 21.03 4.19 -8.09
C ALA A 124 20.63 4.74 -6.71
N LYS A 125 20.03 3.89 -5.86
CA LYS A 125 19.57 4.30 -4.51
C LYS A 125 20.70 4.74 -3.56
N LYS A 126 21.95 4.35 -3.84
CA LYS A 126 23.15 4.73 -3.08
C LYS A 126 24.00 5.77 -3.81
N ASP A 127 23.47 6.38 -4.86
CA ASP A 127 24.16 7.44 -5.58
C ASP A 127 24.28 8.68 -4.67
N PRO A 128 25.45 9.37 -4.62
CA PRO A 128 25.64 10.56 -3.77
C PRO A 128 24.64 11.69 -4.02
N LEU A 129 23.96 11.72 -5.16
CA LEU A 129 22.90 12.69 -5.44
C LEU A 129 21.64 12.44 -4.60
N VAL A 130 21.39 11.21 -4.17
CA VAL A 130 20.15 10.79 -3.50
C VAL A 130 20.37 10.07 -2.17
N TYR A 131 21.63 9.80 -1.82
CA TYR A 131 22.03 9.13 -0.58
C TYR A 131 23.14 9.93 0.10
N ASP A 132 23.06 10.05 1.41
CA ASP A 132 24.12 10.58 2.26
C ASP A 132 24.89 9.39 2.86
N GLU A 133 26.12 9.21 2.41
CA GLU A 133 26.98 8.12 2.88
C GLU A 133 27.43 8.31 4.33
N ALA A 134 27.62 9.56 4.77
CA ALA A 134 28.06 9.84 6.14
C ALA A 134 26.94 9.61 7.15
N ALA A 135 25.69 9.91 6.77
CA ALA A 135 24.51 9.66 7.59
C ALA A 135 23.94 8.24 7.42
N GLU A 136 24.42 7.47 6.44
CA GLU A 136 23.84 6.18 6.03
C GLU A 136 22.34 6.24 5.69
N GLU A 137 21.87 7.36 5.13
CA GLU A 137 20.46 7.66 4.94
C GLU A 137 20.14 8.19 3.53
N SER A 138 18.92 7.95 3.05
CA SER A 138 18.44 8.55 1.79
C SER A 138 18.14 10.03 2.00
N LYS A 139 18.53 10.87 1.05
CA LYS A 139 18.17 12.29 1.08
C LYS A 139 16.65 12.46 1.00
N PRO A 140 16.10 13.50 1.64
CA PRO A 140 14.67 13.74 1.61
C PRO A 140 14.23 14.17 0.19
N PHE A 141 13.23 13.48 -0.33
CA PHE A 141 12.51 13.85 -1.55
C PHE A 141 11.00 13.70 -1.29
N PRO A 142 10.16 14.53 -1.94
CA PRO A 142 10.49 15.60 -2.89
C PRO A 142 11.14 16.82 -2.22
N VAL A 143 11.93 17.58 -2.97
CA VAL A 143 12.44 18.91 -2.56
C VAL A 143 11.66 19.97 -3.33
N ILE A 144 10.94 20.83 -2.62
CA ILE A 144 10.08 21.85 -3.22
C ILE A 144 10.70 23.21 -2.94
N ASP A 145 11.12 23.88 -4.01
CA ASP A 145 11.65 25.22 -3.96
C ASP A 145 10.58 26.20 -4.48
N LYS A 146 9.91 26.87 -3.54
CA LYS A 146 8.83 27.82 -3.85
C LYS A 146 9.36 29.13 -4.43
N GLU A 147 10.60 29.51 -4.13
CA GLU A 147 11.22 30.74 -4.65
C GLU A 147 11.57 30.57 -6.13
N ASN A 148 12.23 29.47 -6.46
CA ASN A 148 12.62 29.15 -7.82
C ASN A 148 11.52 28.42 -8.62
N LYS A 149 10.38 28.13 -7.99
CA LYS A 149 9.25 27.40 -8.58
C LYS A 149 9.69 26.07 -9.19
N THR A 150 10.45 25.29 -8.43
CA THR A 150 10.94 23.97 -8.86
C THR A 150 10.59 22.88 -7.87
N ILE A 151 10.44 21.66 -8.38
CA ILE A 151 10.23 20.45 -7.61
C ILE A 151 11.25 19.43 -8.07
N THR A 152 12.00 18.88 -7.13
CA THR A 152 12.96 17.80 -7.39
C THR A 152 12.45 16.49 -6.80
N ILE A 153 12.36 15.45 -7.63
CA ILE A 153 11.85 14.13 -7.26
C ILE A 153 12.87 13.07 -7.63
N TYR A 154 13.14 12.16 -6.68
CA TYR A 154 13.80 10.90 -6.97
C TYR A 154 12.79 9.76 -7.08
N SER A 155 12.80 9.06 -8.21
CA SER A 155 12.03 7.84 -8.45
C SER A 155 12.95 6.63 -8.39
N GLY A 156 13.04 5.98 -7.22
CA GLY A 156 13.93 4.82 -7.04
C GLY A 156 13.57 3.61 -7.92
N ARG A 157 12.28 3.45 -8.29
CA ARG A 157 11.85 2.40 -9.22
C ARG A 157 12.32 2.66 -10.65
N GLN A 158 12.18 3.91 -11.12
CA GLN A 158 12.60 4.30 -12.48
C GLN A 158 14.10 4.62 -12.54
N LYS A 159 14.79 4.78 -11.40
CA LYS A 159 16.17 5.28 -11.28
C LYS A 159 16.36 6.66 -11.92
N ILE A 160 15.39 7.55 -11.71
CA ILE A 160 15.39 8.91 -12.27
C ILE A 160 15.40 9.92 -11.13
N LEU A 161 16.29 10.91 -11.23
CA LEU A 161 16.26 12.14 -10.46
C LEU A 161 15.86 13.27 -11.43
N ILE A 162 14.75 13.94 -11.17
CA ILE A 162 14.22 14.97 -12.06
C ILE A 162 13.91 16.23 -11.27
N THR A 163 14.28 17.38 -11.83
CA THR A 163 13.85 18.70 -11.39
C THR A 163 12.99 19.30 -12.49
N PHE A 164 11.80 19.75 -12.13
CA PHE A 164 10.86 20.36 -13.06
C PHE A 164 10.16 21.56 -12.42
N SER A 165 9.57 22.43 -13.24
CA SER A 165 8.67 23.49 -12.80
C SER A 165 7.23 23.24 -13.21
N LEU A 166 6.35 23.88 -12.45
CA LEU A 166 4.91 23.88 -12.65
C LEU A 166 4.37 25.32 -12.65
N PRO A 167 3.15 25.53 -13.14
CA PRO A 167 2.42 26.77 -12.87
C PRO A 167 2.30 27.08 -11.36
N GLU A 168 2.19 28.37 -11.02
CA GLU A 168 2.26 28.86 -9.65
C GLU A 168 1.16 28.30 -8.74
N GLU A 169 -0.03 28.06 -9.28
CA GLU A 169 -1.16 27.52 -8.53
C GLU A 169 -0.86 26.15 -7.89
N TYR A 170 0.09 25.39 -8.44
CA TYR A 170 0.47 24.08 -7.91
C TYR A 170 1.39 24.18 -6.70
N PHE A 171 2.14 25.27 -6.52
CA PHE A 171 3.02 25.47 -5.35
C PHE A 171 2.25 25.81 -4.07
N ALA A 172 0.95 26.11 -4.18
CA ALA A 172 0.03 26.22 -3.05
C ALA A 172 -0.45 24.85 -2.54
N LEU A 173 -0.24 23.76 -3.29
CA LEU A 173 -0.61 22.42 -2.85
C LEU A 173 0.33 21.92 -1.74
N PRO A 174 -0.15 21.08 -0.81
CA PRO A 174 0.68 20.51 0.25
C PRO A 174 1.85 19.69 -0.30
N ASP A 175 2.97 19.66 0.42
CA ASP A 175 4.22 19.05 -0.04
C ASP A 175 4.09 17.55 -0.36
N ASP A 176 3.26 16.83 0.41
CA ASP A 176 2.94 15.40 0.20
C ASP A 176 2.24 15.11 -1.13
N THR A 177 1.77 16.16 -1.83
CA THR A 177 1.21 16.06 -3.18
C THR A 177 2.22 15.48 -4.17
N TRP A 178 3.48 15.86 -4.01
CA TRP A 178 4.57 15.52 -4.93
C TRP A 178 5.30 14.25 -4.52
N ASP A 179 5.04 13.75 -3.31
CA ASP A 179 5.65 12.54 -2.81
C ASP A 179 4.89 11.29 -3.28
N SER A 180 5.64 10.21 -3.43
CA SER A 180 5.08 8.87 -3.57
C SER A 180 4.79 8.30 -2.19
N GLY A 181 3.53 7.97 -1.93
CA GLY A 181 3.17 7.17 -0.77
C GLY A 181 3.85 5.80 -0.76
N ASP A 182 3.95 5.22 0.44
CA ASP A 182 4.43 3.86 0.63
C ASP A 182 3.46 2.84 0.03
N GLU A 183 4.00 1.71 -0.41
CA GLU A 183 3.22 0.54 -0.79
C GLU A 183 2.93 -0.28 0.46
N VAL A 184 1.66 -0.66 0.61
CA VAL A 184 1.18 -1.48 1.73
C VAL A 184 0.45 -2.70 1.24
N ARG A 185 0.45 -3.74 2.07
CA ARG A 185 -0.35 -4.95 1.90
C ARG A 185 -1.22 -5.14 3.13
N ILE A 186 -2.53 -5.29 2.91
CA ILE A 186 -3.54 -5.41 3.95
C ILE A 186 -4.25 -6.75 3.79
N TYR A 187 -4.17 -7.58 4.82
CA TYR A 187 -5.01 -8.78 4.92
C TYR A 187 -6.27 -8.44 5.71
N TYR A 188 -7.44 -8.81 5.19
CA TYR A 188 -8.74 -8.52 5.82
C TYR A 188 -9.73 -9.67 5.64
N LYS A 189 -10.72 -9.74 6.52
CA LYS A 189 -11.89 -10.62 6.38
C LYS A 189 -13.19 -9.85 6.15
N VAL A 190 -13.20 -8.59 6.58
CA VAL A 190 -14.29 -7.63 6.39
C VAL A 190 -13.64 -6.41 5.75
N GLU A 191 -14.20 -5.95 4.64
CA GLU A 191 -13.69 -4.78 3.93
C GLU A 191 -13.66 -3.56 4.85
N GLY A 192 -12.62 -2.74 4.71
CA GLY A 192 -12.37 -1.60 5.60
C GLY A 192 -11.85 -1.96 6.99
N LYS A 193 -11.66 -3.24 7.34
CA LYS A 193 -11.09 -3.65 8.64
C LYS A 193 -9.87 -4.54 8.47
N ALA A 194 -8.69 -3.94 8.59
CA ALA A 194 -7.44 -4.67 8.48
C ALA A 194 -7.27 -5.67 9.63
N ARG A 195 -6.93 -6.91 9.28
CA ARG A 195 -6.48 -7.94 10.22
C ARG A 195 -4.96 -7.95 10.34
N ARG A 196 -4.26 -7.70 9.24
CA ARG A 196 -2.82 -7.45 9.20
C ARG A 196 -2.52 -6.28 8.29
N PHE A 197 -1.55 -5.47 8.68
CA PHE A 197 -1.06 -4.34 7.90
C PHE A 197 0.45 -4.47 7.73
N MET A 198 0.94 -4.47 6.51
CA MET A 198 2.37 -4.55 6.20
C MET A 198 2.76 -3.41 5.26
N ASN A 199 3.78 -2.63 5.62
CA ASN A 199 4.41 -1.69 4.70
C ASN A 199 5.52 -2.41 3.92
N ILE A 200 5.24 -2.69 2.65
CA ILE A 200 6.14 -3.44 1.77
C ILE A 200 7.18 -2.53 1.09
N SER A 201 7.04 -1.20 1.18
CA SER A 201 8.13 -0.26 0.82
C SER A 201 9.29 -0.33 1.81
N LYS A 202 9.00 -0.58 3.09
CA LYS A 202 9.99 -0.61 4.18
C LYS A 202 10.38 -2.02 4.61
N THR A 203 9.58 -3.02 4.24
CA THR A 203 9.86 -4.42 4.56
C THR A 203 10.49 -5.10 3.35
N ASP A 204 11.72 -5.57 3.49
CA ASP A 204 12.34 -6.42 2.48
C ASP A 204 11.72 -7.83 2.55
N ILE A 205 10.61 -8.03 1.87
CA ILE A 205 9.91 -9.33 1.81
C ILE A 205 10.72 -10.41 1.07
N PHE A 206 11.89 -10.08 0.50
CA PHE A 206 12.77 -11.00 -0.22
C PHE A 206 14.02 -11.40 0.58
N LYS A 207 14.28 -10.79 1.74
CA LYS A 207 15.26 -11.31 2.69
C LYS A 207 14.68 -12.54 3.39
N LYS A 208 15.12 -13.71 2.94
CA LYS A 208 15.02 -14.98 3.69
C LYS A 208 16.07 -15.04 4.78
#